data_AF-A0A124IT54-F1
#
_entry.id   AF-A0A124IT54-F1
#
_cell.length_a   1.000
_cell.length_b   1.000
_cell.length_c   1.000
_cell.angle_alpha   90.00
_cell.angle_beta   90.00
_cell.angle_gamma   90.00
#
_symmetry.space_group_name_H-M   'P 1'
#
loop_
_entity.id
_entity.type
_entity.pdbx_description
1 polymer ?
#
loop_
_entity_poly.entity_id
_entity_poly.type
_entity_poly.pdbx_seq_one_letter_code
_entity_poly.pdbx_strand_id
1 'polypeptide(L)'
;MSRRTAYGLALGVLSIAVALVAAWAPIGPLISDEALPAPPNLLIVNGAVEPGNGFLWYYLWKATILLVVFFFAALIASFFLEMGAGIRAFFAVISLAIAALHYANLLAMTNSMRIYPLLDVINLNINGHSINQYYLDIGQLFIIYFIYNILKLFKK
;
A
#
# COMPACT_ATOMS: atom_id res chain seq x y z
N MET A 1 10.18 6.12 26.07
CA MET A 1 9.77 5.08 25.09
C MET A 1 10.25 3.73 25.58
N SER A 2 9.39 2.69 25.63
CA SER A 2 9.82 1.37 26.15
C SER A 2 10.67 0.61 25.13
N ARG A 3 11.58 -0.25 25.60
CA ARG A 3 12.43 -1.12 24.74
C ARG A 3 11.60 -1.93 23.75
N ARG A 4 10.42 -2.43 24.17
CA ARG A 4 9.48 -3.16 23.31
C ARG A 4 8.92 -2.29 22.19
N THR A 5 8.61 -1.03 22.47
CA THR A 5 8.15 -0.07 21.45
C THR A 5 9.25 0.15 20.40
N ALA A 6 10.50 0.37 20.84
CA ALA A 6 11.63 0.55 19.94
C ALA A 6 11.84 -0.64 18.99
N TYR A 7 11.71 -1.87 19.50
CA TYR A 7 11.79 -3.07 18.67
C TYR A 7 10.66 -3.18 17.64
N GLY A 8 9.43 -2.85 18.04
CA GLY A 8 8.30 -2.78 17.10
C GLY A 8 8.53 -1.78 15.96
N LEU A 9 9.01 -0.59 16.30
CA LEU A 9 9.36 0.44 15.31
C LEU A 9 10.47 -0.05 14.36
N ALA A 10 11.56 -0.60 14.91
CA ALA A 10 12.69 -1.08 14.13
C ALA A 10 12.29 -2.21 13.17
N LEU A 11 11.46 -3.16 13.63
CA LEU A 11 10.93 -4.23 12.79
C LEU A 11 10.04 -3.67 11.67
N GLY A 12 9.18 -2.69 11.97
CA GLY A 12 8.33 -2.05 10.97
C GLY A 12 9.17 -1.36 9.87
N VAL A 13 10.19 -0.60 10.28
CA VAL A 13 11.13 0.05 9.36
C VAL A 13 11.90 -0.98 8.52
N LEU A 14 12.34 -2.09 9.13
CA LEU A 14 13.02 -3.16 8.41
C LEU A 14 12.11 -3.81 7.36
N SER A 15 10.84 -4.08 7.69
CA SER A 15 9.85 -4.60 6.74
C SER A 15 9.63 -3.65 5.56
N ILE A 16 9.63 -2.33 5.79
CA ILE A 16 9.56 -1.31 4.74
C ILE A 16 10.78 -1.37 3.84
N ALA A 17 11.98 -1.40 4.42
CA ALA A 17 13.22 -1.48 3.64
C ALA A 17 13.26 -2.75 2.77
N VAL A 18 12.89 -3.90 3.33
CA VAL A 18 12.81 -5.17 2.60
C VAL A 18 11.80 -5.09 1.46
N ALA A 19 10.60 -4.54 1.70
CA ALA A 19 9.58 -4.41 0.66
C ALA A 19 10.03 -3.49 -0.49
N LEU A 20 10.66 -2.36 -0.16
CA LEU A 20 11.19 -1.41 -1.16
C LEU A 20 12.29 -2.04 -2.01
N VAL A 21 13.21 -2.81 -1.41
CA VAL A 21 14.27 -3.51 -2.15
C VAL A 21 13.69 -4.64 -3.01
N ALA A 22 12.83 -5.47 -2.42
CA ALA A 22 12.20 -6.59 -3.12
C ALA A 22 11.29 -6.14 -4.27
N ALA A 23 10.74 -4.93 -4.23
CA ALA A 23 9.98 -4.37 -5.33
C ALA A 23 10.80 -4.26 -6.63
N TRP A 24 12.13 -4.22 -6.59
CA TRP A 24 12.97 -4.21 -7.80
C TRP A 24 13.17 -5.58 -8.42
N ALA A 25 12.84 -6.66 -7.71
CA ALA A 25 12.92 -8.02 -8.22
C ALA A 25 11.73 -8.35 -9.16
N PRO A 26 11.87 -9.38 -10.02
CA PRO A 26 10.81 -9.83 -10.93
C PRO A 26 9.74 -10.65 -10.18
N ILE A 27 9.11 -10.06 -9.17
CA ILE A 27 8.09 -10.70 -8.32
C ILE A 27 6.69 -10.63 -8.90
N GLY A 28 6.50 -10.03 -10.08
CA GLY A 28 5.20 -9.93 -10.76
C GLY A 28 4.46 -11.28 -10.86
N PRO A 29 5.13 -12.37 -11.29
CA PRO A 29 4.50 -13.71 -11.35
C PRO A 29 4.07 -14.28 -10.00
N LEU A 30 4.55 -13.74 -8.88
CA LEU A 30 4.11 -14.16 -7.53
C LEU A 30 2.89 -13.35 -7.05
N ILE A 31 2.58 -12.24 -7.73
CA ILE A 31 1.60 -11.24 -7.30
C ILE A 31 0.37 -11.23 -8.21
N SER A 32 0.53 -11.55 -9.51
CA SER A 32 -0.52 -11.46 -10.51
C SER A 32 -0.36 -12.54 -11.56
N ASP A 33 -1.45 -13.25 -11.85
CA ASP A 33 -1.53 -14.21 -12.97
C ASP A 33 -1.67 -13.50 -14.33
N GLU A 34 -2.11 -12.22 -14.32
CA GLU A 34 -2.19 -11.41 -15.54
C GLU A 34 -0.79 -11.06 -16.05
N ALA A 35 -0.59 -11.28 -17.35
CA ALA A 35 0.66 -10.98 -18.04
C ALA A 35 0.87 -9.46 -18.11
N LEU A 36 1.54 -8.90 -17.11
CA LEU A 36 1.97 -7.51 -17.13
C LEU A 36 3.31 -7.40 -17.88
N PRO A 37 3.42 -6.57 -18.93
CA PRO A 37 4.71 -6.28 -19.53
C PRO A 37 5.60 -5.62 -18.48
N ALA A 38 6.81 -6.15 -18.27
CA ALA A 38 7.71 -5.69 -17.22
C ALA A 38 8.84 -4.81 -17.78
N PRO A 39 9.04 -3.58 -17.28
CA PRO A 39 8.07 -2.73 -16.56
C PRO A 39 7.05 -2.08 -17.52
N PRO A 40 5.79 -1.89 -17.09
CA PRO A 40 4.80 -1.23 -17.93
C PRO A 40 5.08 0.27 -17.96
N ASN A 41 5.15 0.85 -19.15
CA ASN A 41 5.40 2.28 -19.35
C ASN A 41 4.08 3.01 -19.65
N LEU A 42 3.07 2.81 -18.80
CA LEU A 42 1.70 3.26 -19.02
C LEU A 42 1.24 4.18 -17.88
N LEU A 43 0.41 5.17 -18.22
CA LEU A 43 -0.24 6.10 -17.30
C LEU A 43 -1.71 6.30 -17.71
N ILE A 44 -2.54 6.77 -16.78
CA ILE A 44 -3.92 7.20 -17.08
C ILE A 44 -3.98 8.72 -17.00
N VAL A 45 -4.00 9.38 -18.17
CA VAL A 45 -4.02 10.84 -18.32
C VAL A 45 -5.37 11.26 -18.86
N ASN A 46 -6.12 12.05 -18.11
CA ASN A 46 -7.47 12.49 -18.47
C ASN A 46 -8.40 11.31 -18.89
N GLY A 47 -8.16 10.14 -18.30
CA GLY A 47 -8.88 8.90 -18.55
C GLY A 47 -8.37 8.08 -19.74
N ALA A 48 -7.46 8.59 -20.57
CA ALA A 48 -6.81 7.81 -21.61
C ALA A 48 -5.61 7.03 -21.06
N VAL A 49 -5.40 5.81 -21.53
CA VAL A 49 -4.18 5.03 -21.25
C VAL A 49 -3.09 5.50 -22.22
N GLU A 50 -2.05 6.13 -21.69
CA GLU A 50 -0.98 6.75 -22.49
C GLU A 50 0.40 6.11 -22.18
N PRO A 51 1.29 5.98 -23.19
CA PRO A 51 2.69 5.70 -22.94
C PRO A 51 3.38 6.86 -22.21
N GLY A 52 4.13 6.59 -21.15
CA GLY A 52 4.85 7.62 -20.38
C GLY A 52 5.69 6.98 -19.27
N ASN A 53 6.38 7.78 -18.44
CA ASN A 53 7.29 7.30 -17.37
C ASN A 53 6.61 6.54 -16.21
N GLY A 54 5.55 5.78 -16.48
CA GLY A 54 4.75 5.04 -15.52
C GLY A 54 5.45 3.86 -14.84
N PHE A 55 6.73 3.60 -15.11
CA PHE A 55 7.42 2.53 -14.37
C PHE A 55 7.43 2.79 -12.85
N LEU A 56 7.40 4.05 -12.40
CA LEU A 56 7.41 4.38 -10.96
C LEU A 56 6.19 3.82 -10.22
N TRP A 57 4.97 3.97 -10.76
CA TRP A 57 3.77 3.44 -10.11
C TRP A 57 3.88 1.93 -9.95
N TYR A 58 4.42 1.22 -10.95
CA TYR A 58 4.59 -0.23 -10.89
C TYR A 58 5.49 -0.69 -9.73
N TYR A 59 6.58 0.03 -9.43
CA TYR A 59 7.44 -0.30 -8.29
C TYR A 59 6.79 0.06 -6.95
N LEU A 60 6.08 1.19 -6.87
CA LEU A 60 5.33 1.58 -5.67
C LEU A 60 4.18 0.61 -5.36
N TRP A 61 3.47 0.16 -6.40
CA TRP A 61 2.44 -0.86 -6.31
C TRP A 61 2.99 -2.19 -5.79
N LYS A 62 4.11 -2.68 -6.34
CA LYS A 62 4.80 -3.89 -5.84
C LYS A 62 5.18 -3.77 -4.36
N ALA A 63 5.79 -2.65 -3.97
CA ALA A 63 6.14 -2.40 -2.57
C ALA A 63 4.91 -2.38 -1.65
N THR A 64 3.82 -1.75 -2.10
CA THR A 64 2.54 -1.71 -1.37
C THR A 64 2.00 -3.12 -1.14
N ILE A 65 1.96 -3.96 -2.18
CA ILE A 65 1.46 -5.35 -2.07
C ILE A 65 2.32 -6.18 -1.12
N LEU A 66 3.65 -6.10 -1.22
CA LEU A 66 4.55 -6.80 -0.31
C LEU A 66 4.30 -6.42 1.14
N LEU A 67 4.11 -5.12 1.43
CA LEU A 67 3.78 -4.67 2.78
C LEU A 67 2.41 -5.15 3.24
N VAL A 68 1.41 -5.18 2.36
CA VAL A 68 0.09 -5.75 2.67
C VAL A 68 0.22 -7.24 3.02
N VAL A 69 1.03 -8.00 2.28
CA VAL A 69 1.32 -9.42 2.59
C VAL A 69 2.00 -9.55 3.95
N PHE A 70 3.05 -8.77 4.23
CA PHE A 70 3.73 -8.76 5.53
C PHE A 70 2.78 -8.38 6.68
N PHE A 71 1.91 -7.40 6.44
CA PHE A 71 0.89 -6.98 7.38
C PHE A 71 -0.07 -8.12 7.71
N PHE A 72 -0.62 -8.81 6.70
CA PHE A 72 -1.56 -9.91 6.92
C PHE A 72 -0.88 -11.10 7.63
N ALA A 73 0.35 -11.43 7.26
CA ALA A 73 1.13 -12.46 7.95
C ALA A 73 1.32 -12.12 9.44
N ALA A 74 1.69 -10.88 9.75
CA ALA A 74 1.82 -10.41 11.12
C ALA A 74 0.47 -10.34 11.86
N LEU A 75 -0.61 -9.94 11.16
CA LEU A 75 -1.96 -9.87 11.71
C LEU A 75 -2.44 -11.25 12.16
N ILE A 76 -2.28 -12.27 11.32
CA ILE A 76 -2.60 -13.65 11.67
C ILE A 76 -1.76 -14.11 12.86
N ALA A 77 -0.45 -13.85 12.86
CA ALA A 77 0.42 -14.19 13.99
C ALA A 77 -0.01 -13.51 15.30
N SER A 78 -0.59 -12.31 15.22
CA SER A 78 -1.07 -11.56 16.38
C SER A 78 -2.32 -12.16 17.05
N PHE A 79 -3.08 -13.04 16.36
CA PHE A 79 -4.21 -13.72 17.00
C PHE A 79 -3.79 -14.71 18.09
N PHE A 80 -2.52 -15.14 18.06
CA PHE A 80 -1.98 -16.11 19.01
C PHE A 80 -1.22 -15.45 20.17
N LEU A 81 -1.12 -14.12 20.20
CA LEU A 81 -0.30 -13.38 21.16
C LEU A 81 -1.02 -12.13 21.65
N GLU A 82 -0.76 -11.70 22.88
CA GLU A 82 -1.29 -10.43 23.36
C GLU A 82 -0.67 -9.26 22.59
N MET A 83 -1.51 -8.35 22.08
CA MET A 83 -1.07 -7.11 21.41
C MET A 83 -0.45 -6.11 22.40
N GLY A 84 0.81 -6.36 22.77
CA GLY A 84 1.63 -5.45 23.55
C GLY A 84 2.18 -4.26 22.75
N ALA A 85 2.90 -3.37 23.43
CA ALA A 85 3.42 -2.13 22.84
C ALA A 85 4.32 -2.34 21.61
N GLY A 86 5.11 -3.42 21.55
CA GLY A 86 5.94 -3.69 20.38
C GLY A 86 5.12 -4.01 19.13
N ILE A 87 4.13 -4.89 19.26
CA ILE A 87 3.26 -5.30 18.15
C ILE A 87 2.44 -4.11 17.64
N ARG A 88 1.91 -3.28 18.55
CA ARG A 88 1.17 -2.07 18.17
C ARG A 88 2.05 -1.05 17.44
N ALA A 89 3.28 -0.85 17.89
CA ALA A 89 4.23 0.05 17.23
C ALA A 89 4.60 -0.45 15.83
N PHE A 90 4.81 -1.76 15.67
CA PHE A 90 5.01 -2.40 14.37
C PHE A 90 3.82 -2.14 13.44
N PHE A 91 2.59 -2.45 13.89
CA PHE A 91 1.39 -2.26 13.08
C PHE A 91 1.14 -0.79 12.73
N ALA A 92 1.44 0.14 13.63
CA ALA A 92 1.34 1.56 13.34
C ALA A 92 2.27 1.95 12.16
N VAL A 93 3.55 1.61 12.25
CA VAL A 93 4.55 1.95 11.23
C VAL A 93 4.21 1.35 9.87
N ILE A 94 3.93 0.04 9.84
CA ILE A 94 3.67 -0.64 8.57
C ILE A 94 2.36 -0.15 7.93
N SER A 95 1.32 0.14 8.71
CA SER A 95 0.04 0.64 8.17
C SER A 95 0.20 2.04 7.57
N LEU A 96 0.96 2.92 8.25
CA LEU A 96 1.26 4.24 7.71
C LEU A 96 2.04 4.14 6.39
N ALA A 97 3.01 3.23 6.31
CA ALA A 97 3.79 3.01 5.10
C ALA A 97 2.96 2.45 3.95
N ILE A 98 2.05 1.50 4.21
CA ILE A 98 1.11 0.97 3.21
C ILE A 98 0.25 2.11 2.67
N ALA A 99 -0.35 2.93 3.55
CA ALA A 99 -1.17 4.05 3.12
C ALA A 99 -0.38 5.07 2.28
N ALA A 100 0.82 5.45 2.74
CA ALA A 100 1.68 6.39 2.02
C ALA A 100 2.07 5.87 0.62
N LEU A 101 2.50 4.61 0.52
CA LEU A 101 2.87 4.00 -0.77
C LEU A 101 1.67 3.76 -1.67
N HIS A 102 0.50 3.42 -1.11
CA HIS A 102 -0.74 3.29 -1.85
C HIS A 102 -1.09 4.61 -2.55
N TYR A 103 -1.14 5.73 -1.83
CA TYR A 103 -1.43 7.03 -2.46
C TYR A 103 -0.32 7.52 -3.38
N ALA A 104 0.96 7.27 -3.05
CA ALA A 104 2.07 7.61 -3.92
C ALA A 104 2.00 6.83 -5.26
N ASN A 105 1.63 5.55 -5.23
CA ASN A 105 1.38 4.75 -6.42
C ASN A 105 0.24 5.35 -7.26
N LEU A 106 -0.90 5.65 -6.63
CA LEU A 106 -2.05 6.22 -7.33
C LEU A 106 -1.71 7.56 -7.99
N LEU A 107 -0.98 8.44 -7.29
CA LEU A 107 -0.50 9.72 -7.81
C LEU A 107 0.47 9.54 -8.99
N ALA A 108 1.32 8.50 -8.94
CA ALA A 108 2.24 8.18 -10.01
C ALA A 108 1.56 7.50 -11.22
N MET A 109 0.38 6.89 -11.03
CA MET A 109 -0.34 6.14 -12.06
C MET A 109 -1.32 7.00 -12.85
N THR A 110 -2.04 7.91 -12.18
CA THR A 110 -3.19 8.61 -12.79
C THR A 110 -3.39 10.02 -12.26
N ASN A 111 -3.86 10.92 -13.15
CA ASN A 111 -4.40 12.22 -12.78
C ASN A 111 -5.95 12.28 -12.88
N SER A 112 -6.61 11.16 -13.19
CA SER A 112 -8.05 11.06 -13.43
C SER A 112 -8.80 10.34 -12.30
N MET A 113 -8.31 10.54 -11.08
CA MET A 113 -8.84 9.90 -9.87
C MET A 113 -9.71 10.85 -9.06
N ARG A 114 -10.75 10.29 -8.45
CA ARG A 114 -11.55 10.94 -7.40
C ARG A 114 -11.53 10.06 -6.16
N ILE A 115 -11.18 10.65 -5.03
CA ILE A 115 -11.13 9.97 -3.73
C ILE A 115 -12.39 10.33 -2.95
N TYR A 116 -13.15 9.31 -2.54
CA TYR A 116 -14.30 9.40 -1.66
C TYR A 116 -14.01 8.63 -0.36
N PRO A 117 -14.84 8.80 0.69
CA PRO A 117 -14.72 7.96 1.87
C PRO A 117 -14.83 6.47 1.51
N LEU A 118 -13.75 5.73 1.79
CA LEU A 118 -13.54 4.29 1.53
C LEU A 118 -13.55 3.87 0.06
N LEU A 119 -13.58 4.81 -0.90
CA LEU A 119 -13.75 4.48 -2.31
C LEU A 119 -12.92 5.39 -3.21
N ASP A 120 -12.11 4.80 -4.07
CA ASP A 120 -11.43 5.48 -5.17
C ASP A 120 -12.15 5.20 -6.48
N VAL A 121 -12.32 6.25 -7.29
CA VAL A 121 -12.90 6.15 -8.63
C VAL A 121 -11.88 6.63 -9.65
N ILE A 122 -11.50 5.73 -10.56
CA ILE A 122 -10.63 6.04 -11.70
C ILE A 122 -11.51 6.12 -12.94
N ASN A 123 -11.54 7.29 -13.57
CA ASN A 123 -12.27 7.43 -14.82
C ASN A 123 -11.36 6.98 -15.96
N LEU A 124 -11.87 6.09 -16.81
CA LEU A 124 -11.23 5.64 -18.04
C LEU A 124 -12.08 6.05 -19.23
N ASN A 125 -11.43 6.37 -20.35
CA ASN A 125 -12.06 6.59 -21.63
C ASN A 125 -11.62 5.46 -22.57
N ILE A 126 -12.54 4.55 -22.87
CA ILE A 126 -12.30 3.40 -23.75
C ILE A 126 -13.18 3.58 -24.98
N ASN A 127 -12.55 3.74 -26.14
CA ASN A 127 -13.23 3.92 -27.43
C ASN A 127 -14.29 5.05 -27.44
N GLY A 128 -14.02 6.16 -26.75
CA GLY A 128 -14.94 7.30 -26.67
C GLY A 128 -16.01 7.16 -25.58
N HIS A 129 -16.05 6.04 -24.84
CA HIS A 129 -16.96 5.84 -23.72
C HIS A 129 -16.24 6.05 -22.38
N SER A 130 -16.81 6.88 -21.51
CA SER A 130 -16.33 7.06 -20.14
C SER A 130 -16.82 5.91 -19.26
N ILE A 131 -15.90 5.20 -18.63
CA ILE A 131 -16.12 4.09 -17.71
C ILE A 131 -15.50 4.47 -16.37
N ASN A 132 -16.23 4.28 -15.29
CA ASN A 132 -15.72 4.49 -13.94
C ASN A 132 -15.32 3.15 -13.35
N GLN A 133 -14.04 3.01 -13.00
CA GLN A 133 -13.55 1.89 -12.20
C GLN A 133 -13.60 2.26 -10.73
N TYR A 134 -14.24 1.40 -9.94
CA TYR A 134 -14.47 1.60 -8.51
C TYR A 134 -13.56 0.68 -7.72
N TYR A 135 -12.80 1.25 -6.79
CA TYR A 135 -11.86 0.53 -5.93
C TYR A 135 -12.12 0.86 -4.47
N LEU A 136 -11.98 -0.14 -3.60
CA LEU A 136 -11.92 0.11 -2.16
C LEU A 136 -10.62 0.88 -1.84
N ASP A 137 -10.74 2.04 -1.20
CA ASP A 137 -9.57 2.80 -0.74
C ASP A 137 -8.98 2.10 0.49
N ILE A 138 -8.04 1.19 0.25
CA ILE A 138 -7.31 0.48 1.31
C ILE A 138 -6.41 1.44 2.09
N GLY A 139 -5.98 2.55 1.50
CA GLY A 139 -5.17 3.58 2.16
C GLY A 139 -5.89 4.16 3.37
N GLN A 140 -7.17 4.49 3.24
CA GLN A 140 -7.99 4.97 4.36
C GLN A 140 -8.12 3.92 5.47
N LEU A 141 -8.30 2.64 5.11
CA LEU A 141 -8.38 1.55 6.10
C LEU A 141 -7.07 1.45 6.92
N PHE A 142 -5.92 1.55 6.26
CA PHE A 142 -4.62 1.52 6.92
C PHE A 142 -4.34 2.79 7.74
N ILE A 143 -4.82 3.97 7.32
CA ILE A 143 -4.77 5.19 8.14
C ILE A 143 -5.56 5.02 9.43
N ILE A 144 -6.79 4.50 9.34
CA ILE A 144 -7.63 4.23 10.52
C ILE A 144 -6.92 3.25 11.46
N TYR A 145 -6.33 2.18 10.92
CA TYR A 145 -5.63 1.18 11.71
C TYR A 145 -4.33 1.72 12.33
N PHE A 146 -3.60 2.59 11.63
CA PHE A 146 -2.47 3.34 12.18
C PHE A 146 -2.90 4.17 13.39
N ILE A 147 -3.94 5.01 13.24
CA ILE A 147 -4.46 5.87 14.31
C ILE A 147 -4.89 5.01 15.50
N TYR A 148 -5.61 3.91 15.26
CA TYR A 148 -6.04 3.00 16.32
C TYR A 148 -4.86 2.46 17.14
N ASN A 149 -3.79 1.99 16.47
CA ASN A 149 -2.62 1.44 17.15
C ASN A 149 -1.86 2.50 17.94
N ILE A 150 -1.73 3.73 17.40
CA ILE A 150 -1.16 4.87 18.10
C ILE A 150 -1.98 5.22 19.35
N LEU A 151 -3.31 5.34 19.24
CA LEU A 151 -4.17 5.64 20.38
C LEU A 151 -4.07 4.56 21.47
N LYS A 152 -4.00 3.29 21.09
CA LYS A 152 -3.84 2.17 22.03
C LYS A 152 -2.44 2.11 22.65
N LEU A 153 -1.40 2.64 22.01
CA LEU A 153 -0.07 2.76 22.59
C LEU A 153 -0.02 3.79 23.73
N PHE A 154 -0.82 4.86 23.62
CA PHE A 154 -0.83 5.95 24.57
C PHE A 154 -1.92 5.85 25.65
N LYS A 155 -2.95 5.01 25.45
CA LYS A 155 -3.88 4.64 26.52
C LYS A 155 -3.17 3.74 27.54
N LYS A 156 -2.85 4.31 28.70
CA LYS A 156 -2.38 3.60 29.89
C LYS A 156 -3.48 2.72 30.46
#